data_AF-A0A222FB15-F1
#
_entry.id   AF-A0A222FB15-F1
#
_cell.length_a   1.000
_cell.length_b   1.000
_cell.length_c   1.000
_cell.angle_alpha   90.00
_cell.angle_beta   90.00
_cell.angle_gamma   90.00
#
_symmetry.space_group_name_H-M   'P 1'
#
loop_
_entity.id
_entity.type
_entity.pdbx_description
1 polymer ?
#
loop_
_entity_poly.entity_id
_entity_poly.type
_entity_poly.pdbx_seq_one_letter_code
_entity_poly.pdbx_strand_id
1 'polypeptide(L)'
;MATWKPAQREPDALRSCVYDYLRTRSPQVYAEGNNTATRLGRSQETMCNGEPLTIDLTVTPVGLTTINSRSALVFGVSGHAADRKTGYEVDGKVVIDRATLAFLSIEADLTVLNRG
;
A
#
# COMPACT_ATOMS: atom_id res chain seq x y z
N MET A 1 5.08 33.83 -15.41
CA MET A 1 5.29 32.41 -15.75
C MET A 1 5.59 31.68 -14.45
N ALA A 2 4.71 30.78 -13.99
CA ALA A 2 4.97 30.00 -12.78
C ALA A 2 6.01 28.93 -13.11
N THR A 3 7.24 29.11 -12.65
CA THR A 3 8.28 28.08 -12.73
C THR A 3 7.85 26.92 -11.84
N TRP A 4 7.40 25.84 -12.45
CA TRP A 4 7.19 24.57 -11.75
C TRP A 4 8.50 24.18 -11.07
N LYS A 5 8.48 24.05 -9.75
CA LYS A 5 9.56 23.46 -8.97
C LYS A 5 9.06 22.11 -8.45
N PRO A 6 9.80 21.01 -8.66
CA PRO A 6 9.45 19.74 -8.06
C PRO A 6 9.47 19.87 -6.54
N ALA A 7 8.57 19.16 -5.86
CA ALA A 7 8.58 19.08 -4.41
C ALA A 7 9.94 18.56 -3.94
N GLN A 8 10.66 19.34 -3.13
CA GLN A 8 11.99 18.99 -2.60
C GLN A 8 11.95 17.90 -1.52
N ARG A 9 10.80 17.31 -1.23
CA ARG A 9 10.71 16.23 -0.25
C ARG A 9 11.12 14.95 -0.98
N GLU A 10 12.30 14.43 -0.64
CA GLU A 10 12.67 13.08 -1.06
C GLU A 10 11.51 12.13 -0.68
N PRO A 11 11.09 11.24 -1.60
CA PRO A 11 10.06 10.26 -1.29
C PRO A 11 10.51 9.46 -0.06
N ASP A 12 9.63 9.36 0.93
CA ASP A 12 9.84 8.49 2.09
C ASP A 12 10.06 7.05 1.57
N ALA A 13 11.30 6.59 1.60
CA ALA A 13 11.75 5.36 0.95
C ALA A 13 10.93 4.15 1.38
N LEU A 14 10.57 4.11 2.67
CA LEU A 14 9.76 3.07 3.29
C LEU A 14 8.33 3.10 2.74
N ARG A 15 7.68 4.26 2.79
CA ARG A 15 6.31 4.42 2.31
C ARG A 15 6.19 4.18 0.79
N SER A 16 7.14 4.68 0.00
CA SER A 16 7.20 4.43 -1.44
C SER A 16 7.30 2.93 -1.75
N CYS A 17 8.18 2.21 -1.05
CA CYS A 17 8.35 0.77 -1.23
C CYS A 17 7.06 -0.01 -0.90
N VAL A 18 6.38 0.35 0.19
CA VAL A 18 5.09 -0.25 0.56
C VAL A 18 3.99 0.05 -0.47
N TYR A 19 3.95 1.25 -1.03
CA TYR A 19 2.99 1.60 -2.08
C TYR A 19 3.20 0.80 -3.37
N ASP A 20 4.46 0.60 -3.77
CA ASP A 20 4.77 -0.20 -4.95
C ASP A 20 4.47 -1.69 -4.73
N TYR A 21 4.75 -2.20 -3.52
CA TYR A 21 4.34 -3.54 -3.11
C TYR A 21 2.81 -3.74 -3.19
N LEU A 22 2.04 -2.78 -2.66
CA LEU A 22 0.57 -2.84 -2.73
C LEU A 22 0.07 -2.75 -4.17
N ARG A 23 0.64 -1.88 -5.00
CA ARG A 23 0.23 -1.74 -6.41
C ARG A 23 0.44 -3.00 -7.23
N THR A 24 1.54 -3.71 -6.99
CA THR A 24 1.89 -4.90 -7.77
C THR A 24 1.08 -6.13 -7.37
N ARG A 25 0.73 -6.26 -6.08
CA ARG A 25 0.10 -7.48 -5.55
C ARG A 25 -1.38 -7.37 -5.26
N SER A 26 -1.85 -6.20 -4.85
CA SER A 26 -3.28 -6.05 -4.52
C SER A 26 -4.22 -6.39 -5.67
N PRO A 27 -3.94 -6.10 -6.97
CA PRO A 27 -4.86 -6.44 -8.08
C PRO A 27 -5.20 -7.92 -8.19
N GLN A 28 -4.30 -8.82 -7.77
CA GLN A 28 -4.52 -10.27 -7.79
C GLN A 28 -5.70 -10.65 -6.88
N VAL A 29 -5.82 -9.99 -5.72
CA VAL A 29 -6.91 -10.20 -4.77
C VAL A 29 -8.26 -9.76 -5.35
N TYR A 30 -8.27 -8.69 -6.15
CA TYR A 30 -9.50 -8.23 -6.83
C TYR A 30 -9.92 -9.18 -7.95
N ALA A 31 -8.95 -9.67 -8.75
CA ALA A 31 -9.21 -10.57 -9.86
C ALA A 31 -9.79 -11.91 -9.39
N GLU A 32 -9.39 -12.37 -8.21
CA GLU A 32 -9.90 -13.60 -7.61
C GLU A 32 -11.31 -13.44 -7.02
N GLY A 33 -11.83 -12.21 -6.89
CA GLY A 33 -13.19 -11.95 -6.40
C GLY A 33 -13.46 -12.41 -4.97
N ASN A 34 -12.40 -12.70 -4.22
CA ASN A 34 -12.49 -13.24 -2.87
C ASN A 34 -12.92 -12.15 -1.89
N ASN A 35 -14.06 -12.35 -1.23
CA ASN A 35 -14.57 -11.44 -0.20
C ASN A 35 -13.99 -11.74 1.20
N THR A 36 -12.78 -12.30 1.25
CA THR A 36 -12.10 -12.72 2.49
C THR A 36 -10.74 -12.06 2.61
N ALA A 37 -10.20 -12.00 3.82
CA ALA A 37 -8.87 -11.47 4.08
C ALA A 37 -7.81 -12.32 3.35
N THR A 38 -7.04 -11.68 2.47
CA THR A 38 -6.05 -12.35 1.62
C THR A 38 -4.66 -11.84 1.94
N ARG A 39 -3.76 -12.78 2.25
CA ARG A 39 -2.33 -12.46 2.43
C ARG A 39 -1.71 -12.19 1.07
N LEU A 40 -1.00 -11.07 0.95
CA LEU A 40 -0.23 -10.72 -0.26
C LEU A 40 1.13 -11.45 -0.32
N GLY A 41 1.48 -12.15 0.77
CA GLY A 41 2.67 -12.98 0.91
C GLY A 41 3.91 -12.18 1.25
N ARG A 42 4.79 -12.76 2.07
CA ARG A 42 6.05 -12.11 2.47
C ARG A 42 6.94 -11.83 1.26
N SER A 43 7.51 -10.63 1.19
CA SER A 43 8.51 -10.23 0.19
C SER A 43 9.67 -9.51 0.83
N GLN A 44 10.80 -9.53 0.15
CA GLN A 44 11.94 -8.69 0.46
C GLN A 44 12.15 -7.74 -0.74
N GLU A 45 11.90 -6.47 -0.51
CA GLU A 45 12.01 -5.41 -1.51
C GLU A 45 13.24 -4.55 -1.23
N THR A 46 13.79 -3.93 -2.25
CA THR A 46 14.88 -2.96 -2.10
C THR A 46 14.29 -1.55 -2.11
N MET A 47 14.45 -0.81 -1.01
CA MET A 47 14.03 0.59 -0.92
C MET A 47 14.87 1.47 -1.85
N CYS A 48 14.39 2.68 -2.18
CA CYS A 48 15.13 3.61 -3.04
C CYS A 48 16.45 4.11 -2.43
N ASN A 49 16.66 3.93 -1.13
CA ASN A 49 17.93 4.18 -0.44
C ASN A 49 18.91 2.97 -0.50
N GLY A 50 18.54 1.88 -1.17
CA GLY A 50 19.36 0.67 -1.34
C GLY A 50 19.29 -0.33 -0.18
N GLU A 51 18.60 -0.02 0.92
CA GLU A 51 18.44 -0.95 2.04
C GLU A 51 17.26 -1.93 1.80
N PRO A 52 17.35 -3.17 2.29
CA PRO A 52 16.27 -4.14 2.15
C PRO A 52 15.13 -3.84 3.13
N LEU A 53 13.91 -4.05 2.68
CA LEU A 53 12.68 -3.99 3.47
C LEU A 53 11.93 -5.31 3.31
N THR A 54 11.68 -5.99 4.43
CA THR A 54 10.79 -7.16 4.44
C THR A 54 9.36 -6.66 4.64
N ILE A 55 8.44 -7.07 3.78
CA ILE A 55 7.04 -6.65 3.80
C ILE A 55 6.15 -7.90 3.87
N ASP A 56 5.19 -7.91 4.78
CA ASP A 56 4.16 -8.94 4.88
C ASP A 56 2.81 -8.29 5.23
N LEU A 57 1.97 -8.13 4.20
CA LEU A 57 0.68 -7.45 4.30
C LEU A 57 -0.47 -8.37 3.97
N THR A 58 -1.60 -8.09 4.61
CA THR A 58 -2.91 -8.69 4.33
C THR A 58 -3.84 -7.60 3.84
N VAL A 59 -4.63 -7.94 2.82
CA VAL A 59 -5.66 -7.07 2.27
C VAL A 59 -7.02 -7.69 2.61
N THR A 60 -7.89 -6.91 3.22
CA THR A 60 -9.23 -7.36 3.66
C THR A 60 -10.29 -6.54 2.95
N PRO A 61 -11.23 -7.16 2.22
CA PRO A 61 -12.38 -6.45 1.65
C PRO A 61 -13.19 -5.79 2.75
N VAL A 62 -13.38 -4.47 2.65
CA VAL A 62 -14.18 -3.68 3.60
C VAL A 62 -15.59 -3.46 3.03
N GLY A 63 -15.68 -3.21 1.72
CA GLY A 63 -16.97 -3.07 1.05
C GLY A 63 -16.93 -2.24 -0.22
N LEU A 64 -18.10 -1.77 -0.64
CA LEU A 64 -18.29 -0.88 -1.78
C LEU A 64 -18.56 0.54 -1.30
N THR A 65 -18.01 1.52 -2.00
CA THR A 65 -18.30 2.94 -1.78
C THR A 65 -18.46 3.66 -3.13
N THR A 66 -18.85 4.92 -3.08
CA THR A 66 -18.92 5.78 -4.26
C THR A 66 -17.93 6.93 -4.12
N ILE A 67 -16.99 7.05 -5.05
CA ILE A 67 -16.01 8.14 -5.11
C ILE A 67 -16.17 8.88 -6.43
N ASN A 68 -16.43 10.19 -6.38
CA ASN A 68 -16.61 11.03 -7.58
C ASN A 68 -17.61 10.41 -8.59
N SER A 69 -18.75 9.93 -8.06
CA SER A 69 -19.81 9.25 -8.83
C SER A 69 -19.42 7.92 -9.48
N ARG A 70 -18.30 7.31 -9.06
CA ARG A 70 -17.87 5.97 -9.50
C ARG A 70 -18.00 4.96 -8.36
N SER A 71 -18.49 3.76 -8.68
CA SER A 71 -18.50 2.66 -7.72
C SER A 71 -17.06 2.16 -7.51
N ALA A 72 -16.63 2.10 -6.26
CA ALA A 72 -15.28 1.73 -5.87
C ALA A 72 -15.31 0.60 -4.84
N LEU A 73 -14.38 -0.33 -4.97
CA LEU A 73 -14.13 -1.37 -3.98
C LEU A 73 -13.09 -0.86 -2.98
N VAL A 74 -13.38 -1.01 -1.69
CA VAL A 74 -12.51 -0.59 -0.59
C VAL A 74 -11.95 -1.82 0.09
N PHE A 75 -10.63 -1.82 0.28
CA PHE A 75 -9.93 -2.85 1.01
C PHE A 75 -9.10 -2.21 2.10
N GLY A 76 -9.17 -2.77 3.30
CA GLY A 76 -8.27 -2.47 4.40
C GLY A 76 -6.94 -3.18 4.16
N VAL A 77 -5.85 -2.49 4.50
CA VAL A 77 -4.50 -3.04 4.51
C VAL A 77 -4.05 -3.11 5.95
N SER A 78 -3.52 -4.26 6.35
CA SER A 78 -2.92 -4.45 7.67
C SER A 78 -1.72 -5.38 7.57
N GLY A 79 -0.68 -5.17 8.35
CA GLY A 79 0.44 -6.09 8.44
C GLY A 79 1.70 -5.44 8.96
N HIS A 80 2.83 -5.93 8.50
CA HIS A 80 4.13 -5.53 9.04
C HIS A 80 5.13 -5.26 7.92
N ALA A 81 6.00 -4.29 8.18
CA ALA A 81 7.21 -4.07 7.41
C ALA A 81 8.40 -4.05 8.38
N ALA A 82 9.57 -4.47 7.94
CA ALA A 82 10.77 -4.45 8.78
C ALA A 82 12.01 -4.17 7.94
N ASP A 83 12.75 -3.14 8.31
CA ASP A 83 14.12 -2.94 7.84
C ASP A 83 15.09 -3.66 8.80
N ARG A 84 16.41 -3.49 8.59
CA ARG A 84 17.43 -4.16 9.44
C ARG A 84 17.40 -3.73 10.91
N LYS A 85 16.89 -2.55 11.22
CA LYS A 85 16.98 -1.90 12.54
C LYS A 85 15.62 -1.76 13.22
N THR A 86 14.55 -1.64 12.44
CA THR A 86 13.24 -1.18 12.90
C THR A 86 12.13 -2.02 12.28
N GLY A 87 11.19 -2.45 13.13
CA GLY A 87 9.92 -3.01 12.71
C GLY A 87 8.83 -1.94 12.67
N TYR A 88 7.91 -2.08 11.73
CA TYR A 88 6.79 -1.18 11.49
C TYR A 88 5.50 -1.98 11.40
N GLU A 89 4.46 -1.50 12.05
CA GLU A 89 3.08 -1.87 11.77
C GLU A 89 2.60 -1.03 10.60
N VAL A 90 1.88 -1.66 9.69
CA VAL A 90 1.34 -1.03 8.49
C VAL A 90 -0.16 -1.17 8.52
N ASP A 91 -0.86 -0.05 8.60
CA ASP A 91 -2.31 0.03 8.48
C ASP A 91 -2.67 0.98 7.35
N GLY A 92 -3.76 0.70 6.64
CA GLY A 92 -4.14 1.55 5.53
C GLY A 92 -5.35 1.08 4.75
N LYS A 93 -5.46 1.63 3.54
CA LYS A 93 -6.54 1.26 2.62
C LYS A 93 -6.12 1.35 1.16
N VAL A 94 -6.67 0.46 0.35
CA VAL A 94 -6.60 0.50 -1.10
C VAL A 94 -8.01 0.67 -1.64
N VAL A 95 -8.18 1.64 -2.53
CA VAL A 95 -9.46 1.89 -3.19
C VAL A 95 -9.29 1.77 -4.69
N ILE A 96 -10.11 0.93 -5.30
CA ILE A 96 -10.06 0.64 -6.73
C ILE A 96 -11.43 0.88 -7.36
N ASP A 97 -11.41 1.46 -8.55
CA ASP A 97 -12.59 1.63 -9.37
C ASP A 97 -13.14 0.28 -9.82
N ARG A 98 -14.44 0.02 -9.58
CA ARG A 98 -15.04 -1.28 -9.88
C ARG A 98 -15.12 -1.56 -11.38
N ALA A 99 -15.26 -0.53 -12.22
CA ALA A 99 -15.48 -0.70 -13.66
C ALA A 99 -14.17 -0.89 -14.43
N THR A 100 -13.15 -0.11 -14.07
CA THR A 100 -11.86 -0.04 -14.78
C THR A 100 -10.74 -0.78 -14.06
N LEU A 101 -10.95 -1.18 -12.81
CA LEU A 101 -9.91 -1.73 -11.91
C LEU A 101 -8.72 -0.79 -11.71
N ALA A 102 -8.90 0.51 -11.96
CA ALA A 102 -7.88 1.51 -11.72
C ALA A 102 -7.78 1.86 -10.24
N PHE A 103 -6.56 2.02 -9.73
CA PHE A 103 -6.34 2.54 -8.38
C PHE A 103 -6.83 3.98 -8.27
N LEU A 104 -7.77 4.20 -7.35
CA LEU A 104 -8.28 5.53 -7.01
C LEU A 104 -7.54 6.13 -5.82
N SER A 105 -7.18 5.32 -4.84
CA SER A 105 -6.38 5.72 -3.69
C SER A 105 -5.58 4.55 -3.13
N ILE A 106 -4.38 4.83 -2.63
CA ILE A 106 -3.57 3.92 -1.82
C ILE A 106 -3.05 4.74 -0.65
N GLU A 107 -3.39 4.29 0.55
CA GLU A 107 -2.96 4.91 1.80
C GLU A 107 -2.33 3.82 2.67
N ALA A 108 -1.17 4.13 3.24
CA ALA A 108 -0.52 3.30 4.24
C ALA A 108 0.18 4.21 5.26
N ASP A 109 -0.22 4.02 6.51
CA ASP A 109 0.37 4.61 7.69
C ASP A 109 1.29 3.58 8.33
N LEU A 110 2.50 4.03 8.64
CA LEU A 110 3.55 3.19 9.18
C LEU A 110 3.85 3.64 10.60
N THR A 111 3.59 2.76 11.56
CA THR A 111 3.82 3.00 12.99
C THR A 111 5.01 2.18 13.44
N VAL A 112 6.01 2.83 14.04
CA VAL A 112 7.21 2.14 14.54
C VAL A 112 6.84 1.23 15.70
N LEU A 113 7.12 -0.07 15.58
CA LEU A 113 6.81 -1.08 16.61
C LEU A 113 7.89 -1.19 17.69
N ASN A 114 9.15 -0.91 17.37
CA ASN A 114 10.25 -0.89 18.33
C ASN A 114 11.36 0.06 17.87
N ARG A 115 11.79 0.97 18.75
CA ARG A 115 13.10 1.64 18.63
C ARG A 115 14.11 0.76 19.37
N GLY A 116 14.88 -0.03 18.62
CA GLY A 116 16.07 -0.71 19.16
C GLY A 116 17.16 0.29 19.51
#